data_AF-A0A7L3MKL7-F1
#
_entry.id   AF-A0A7L3MKL7-F1
#
_cell.length_a   1.000
_cell.length_b   1.000
_cell.length_c   1.000
_cell.angle_alpha   90.00
_cell.angle_beta   90.00
_cell.angle_gamma   90.00
#
_symmetry.space_group_name_H-M   'P 1'
#
loop_
_entity.id
_entity.type
_entity.pdbx_description
1 polymer ?
#
loop_
_entity_poly.entity_id
_entity_poly.type
_entity_poly.pdbx_seq_one_letter_code
_entity_poly.pdbx_strand_id
1 'polypeptide(L)'
;EGMALPRRIFPPEKICMDWQQRQRPGAGLFNLGNTCYINVILQCLTYTAPLANYLLSHKHSQSCQQQGFCMMCTMEAHVGKVLCSSASAVLPGAVLRDLKFIGEEFEYGRQENAYEFLRCTLSAMHRACLSGHHEQETTIVHRIFRGFMKSRVTCLRCQGVVDSYKAFLDVSLDIRAASSLITVLEDCVTPKQLDQKDCFRCSKCKKKAAASKKVTVHHAPRVLMLCLERADQRTGTKISKFVEYPEYLDLRPYMSDT
;
A
#
# COMPACT_ATOMS: atom_id res chain seq x y z
N GLU A 1 10.01 0.22 24.45
CA GLU A 1 10.67 -1.09 24.27
C GLU A 1 10.97 -1.26 22.79
N GLY A 2 12.23 -1.55 22.47
CA GLY A 2 12.73 -1.54 21.09
C GLY A 2 12.01 -2.55 20.22
N MET A 3 11.59 -2.12 19.03
CA MET A 3 11.09 -3.02 18.00
C MET A 3 12.22 -4.01 17.67
N ALA A 4 12.07 -5.27 18.08
CA ALA A 4 12.96 -6.34 17.67
C ALA A 4 13.03 -6.32 16.13
N LEU A 5 14.24 -6.19 15.59
CA LEU A 5 14.45 -6.13 14.14
C LEU A 5 13.98 -7.45 13.53
N PRO A 6 12.94 -7.43 12.68
CA PRO A 6 12.46 -8.67 12.08
C PRO A 6 13.54 -9.33 11.23
N ARG A 7 13.55 -10.67 11.23
CA ARG A 7 14.44 -11.46 10.36
C ARG A 7 14.30 -11.00 8.90
N ARG A 8 15.46 -10.79 8.26
CA ARG A 8 15.57 -10.17 6.94
C ARG A 8 15.53 -11.26 5.85
N ILE A 9 14.35 -11.66 5.38
CA ILE A 9 14.25 -12.56 4.20
C ILE A 9 14.89 -11.89 2.97
N PHE A 10 14.59 -10.60 2.77
CA PHE A 10 15.12 -9.86 1.62
C PHE A 10 16.07 -8.72 2.05
N PRO A 11 17.35 -8.75 1.64
CA PRO A 11 18.29 -7.68 1.94
C PRO A 11 17.95 -6.41 1.12
N PRO A 12 17.94 -5.22 1.75
CA PRO A 12 17.47 -3.99 1.12
C PRO A 12 18.32 -3.55 -0.07
N GLU A 13 19.58 -3.96 -0.16
CA GLU A 13 20.54 -3.65 -1.22
C GLU A 13 20.18 -4.33 -2.56
N LYS A 14 19.34 -5.37 -2.52
CA LYS A 14 18.90 -6.10 -3.72
C LYS A 14 17.73 -5.46 -4.46
N ILE A 15 17.22 -4.31 -3.99
CA ILE A 15 16.11 -3.61 -4.65
C ILE A 15 16.66 -2.52 -5.54
N CYS A 16 16.52 -2.73 -6.85
CA CYS A 16 16.82 -1.72 -7.86
C CYS A 16 15.57 -0.87 -8.10
N MET A 17 15.66 0.43 -7.81
CA MET A 17 14.54 1.38 -7.97
C MET A 17 14.31 1.78 -9.42
N ASP A 18 15.34 1.68 -10.26
CA ASP A 18 15.28 2.01 -11.68
C ASP A 18 15.02 0.76 -12.53
N TRP A 19 14.51 0.94 -13.74
CA TRP A 19 14.38 -0.15 -14.69
C TRP A 19 15.75 -0.69 -15.09
N GLN A 20 15.99 -1.98 -14.85
CA GLN A 20 17.27 -2.62 -15.21
C GLN A 20 17.44 -2.82 -16.71
N GLN A 21 16.32 -2.83 -17.45
CA GLN A 21 16.30 -2.98 -18.90
C GLN A 21 15.31 -1.97 -19.48
N ARG A 22 15.66 -1.37 -20.62
CA ARG A 22 14.77 -0.48 -21.35
C ARG A 22 13.61 -1.28 -21.91
N GLN A 23 12.41 -1.07 -21.39
CA GLN A 23 11.19 -1.72 -21.88
C GLN A 23 10.50 -0.84 -22.93
N ARG A 24 9.98 -1.46 -23.98
CA ARG A 24 8.96 -0.81 -24.82
C ARG A 24 7.64 -0.76 -24.05
N PRO A 25 6.70 0.13 -24.38
CA PRO A 25 5.34 0.02 -23.86
C PRO A 25 4.80 -1.38 -24.13
N GLY A 26 4.49 -2.11 -23.07
CA GLY A 26 3.91 -3.45 -23.13
C GLY A 26 2.44 -3.42 -23.52
N ALA A 27 1.84 -4.61 -23.61
CA ALA A 27 0.46 -4.77 -24.04
C ALA A 27 -0.56 -4.15 -23.06
N GLY A 28 -1.66 -3.65 -23.59
CA GLY A 28 -2.86 -3.34 -22.81
C GLY A 28 -3.52 -4.59 -22.22
N LEU A 29 -4.63 -4.42 -21.49
CA LEU A 29 -5.42 -5.54 -20.97
C LEU A 29 -6.83 -5.48 -21.53
N PHE A 30 -7.34 -6.61 -22.01
CA PHE A 30 -8.73 -6.70 -22.44
C PHE A 30 -9.68 -6.43 -21.27
N ASN A 31 -10.71 -5.63 -21.49
CA ASN A 31 -11.82 -5.48 -20.57
C ASN A 31 -12.88 -6.53 -20.91
N LEU A 32 -13.22 -7.40 -19.96
CA LEU A 32 -14.08 -8.57 -20.19
C LEU A 32 -15.45 -8.44 -19.52
N GLY A 33 -15.93 -7.21 -19.40
CA GLY A 33 -17.13 -6.89 -18.63
C GLY A 33 -16.75 -6.57 -17.19
N ASN A 34 -16.67 -5.27 -16.88
CA ASN A 34 -16.39 -4.74 -15.54
C ASN A 34 -15.02 -5.12 -14.92
N THR A 35 -14.03 -5.52 -15.73
CA THR A 35 -12.67 -5.86 -15.22
C THR A 35 -11.70 -4.68 -15.22
N CYS A 36 -12.17 -3.45 -15.46
CA CYS A 36 -11.30 -2.28 -15.54
C CYS A 36 -10.59 -1.95 -14.22
N TYR A 37 -11.22 -2.23 -13.07
CA TYR A 37 -10.61 -2.05 -11.74
C TYR A 37 -9.42 -3.00 -11.52
N ILE A 38 -9.47 -4.21 -12.11
CA ILE A 38 -8.35 -5.15 -12.11
C ILE A 38 -7.25 -4.62 -13.04
N ASN A 39 -7.64 -4.24 -14.26
CA ASN A 39 -6.70 -3.83 -15.30
C ASN A 39 -5.85 -2.63 -14.87
N VAL A 40 -6.44 -1.62 -14.25
CA VAL A 40 -5.69 -0.43 -13.79
C VAL A 40 -4.65 -0.82 -12.74
N ILE A 41 -5.00 -1.66 -11.77
CA ILE A 41 -4.08 -2.09 -10.71
C ILE A 41 -2.95 -2.97 -11.26
N LEU A 42 -3.29 -3.94 -12.12
CA LEU A 42 -2.28 -4.80 -12.75
C LEU A 42 -1.28 -4.00 -13.58
N GLN A 43 -1.75 -2.99 -14.33
CA GLN A 43 -0.86 -2.11 -15.09
C GLN A 43 0.02 -1.25 -14.15
N CYS A 44 -0.55 -0.63 -13.11
CA CYS A 44 0.23 0.14 -12.14
C CYS A 44 1.32 -0.71 -11.45
N LEU A 45 1.01 -1.94 -11.04
CA LEU A 45 1.98 -2.84 -10.43
C LEU A 45 3.03 -3.32 -11.45
N THR A 46 2.62 -3.63 -12.69
CA THR A 46 3.52 -4.04 -13.77
C THR A 46 4.55 -2.97 -14.09
N TYR A 47 4.16 -1.69 -14.03
CA TYR A 47 5.07 -0.57 -14.30
C TYR A 47 5.75 0.01 -13.04
N THR A 48 5.64 -0.66 -11.90
CA THR A 48 6.42 -0.32 -10.71
C THR A 48 7.79 -0.98 -10.81
N ALA A 49 8.80 -0.23 -11.27
CA ALA A 49 10.15 -0.73 -11.59
C ALA A 49 10.77 -1.71 -10.58
N PRO A 50 10.86 -1.42 -9.27
CA PRO A 50 11.45 -2.36 -8.31
C PRO A 50 10.69 -3.68 -8.19
N LEU A 51 9.36 -3.65 -8.37
CA LEU A 51 8.54 -4.85 -8.37
C LEU A 51 8.72 -5.62 -9.68
N ALA A 52 8.66 -4.93 -10.82
CA ALA A 52 8.83 -5.52 -12.13
C ALA A 52 10.20 -6.20 -12.31
N ASN A 53 11.28 -5.54 -11.90
CA ASN A 53 12.64 -6.11 -11.90
C ASN A 53 12.70 -7.43 -11.11
N TYR A 54 12.05 -7.47 -9.95
CA TYR A 54 11.98 -8.69 -9.14
C TYR A 54 11.18 -9.79 -9.84
N LEU A 55 9.98 -9.48 -10.34
CA LEU A 55 9.09 -10.45 -10.96
C LEU A 55 9.68 -11.03 -12.27
N LEU A 56 10.35 -10.20 -13.07
CA LEU A 56 11.06 -10.64 -14.28
C LEU A 56 12.29 -11.50 -13.99
N SER A 57 12.81 -11.50 -12.75
CA SER A 57 13.92 -12.36 -12.37
C SER A 57 13.51 -13.82 -12.11
N HIS A 58 12.20 -14.11 -12.06
CA HIS A 58 11.63 -15.44 -11.81
C HIS A 58 12.12 -16.13 -10.52
N LYS A 59 12.69 -15.36 -9.58
CA LYS A 59 13.23 -15.91 -8.33
C LYS A 59 12.16 -16.52 -7.44
N HIS A 60 10.93 -16.00 -7.46
CA HIS A 60 9.88 -16.57 -6.63
C HIS A 60 9.45 -17.93 -7.16
N SER A 61 9.07 -18.03 -8.43
CA SER A 61 8.62 -19.31 -9.01
C SER A 61 9.66 -20.44 -8.92
N GLN A 62 10.96 -20.13 -9.02
CA GLN A 62 12.04 -21.12 -8.84
C GLN A 62 12.11 -21.75 -7.46
N SER A 63 11.60 -21.08 -6.43
CA SER A 63 11.66 -21.50 -5.03
C SER A 63 10.29 -21.75 -4.40
N CYS A 64 9.21 -21.50 -5.16
CA CYS A 64 7.85 -21.57 -4.67
C CYS A 64 7.45 -23.03 -4.39
N GLN A 65 7.01 -23.29 -3.16
CA GLN A 65 6.53 -24.61 -2.72
C GLN A 65 5.01 -24.64 -2.51
N GLN A 66 4.30 -23.57 -2.85
CA GLN A 66 2.85 -23.49 -2.66
C GLN A 66 2.13 -24.41 -3.64
N GLN A 67 1.24 -25.26 -3.11
CA GLN A 67 0.33 -26.06 -3.91
C GLN A 67 -0.94 -25.25 -4.17
N GLY A 68 -1.27 -25.00 -5.46
CA GLY A 68 -2.44 -24.22 -5.86
C GLY A 68 -2.13 -22.75 -6.15
N PHE A 69 -2.99 -21.85 -5.67
CA PHE A 69 -2.87 -20.42 -5.96
C PHE A 69 -1.67 -19.78 -5.26
N CYS A 70 -0.80 -19.13 -6.05
CA CYS A 70 0.26 -18.27 -5.54
C CYS A 70 0.26 -16.94 -6.30
N MET A 71 -0.07 -15.86 -5.60
CA MET A 71 -0.19 -14.54 -6.24
C MET A 71 1.14 -14.03 -6.81
N MET A 72 2.26 -14.36 -6.18
CA MET A 72 3.58 -13.97 -6.71
C MET A 72 3.88 -14.69 -8.04
N CYS A 73 3.63 -15.99 -8.15
CA CYS A 73 3.78 -16.72 -9.42
C CYS A 73 2.83 -16.16 -10.50
N THR A 74 1.58 -15.86 -10.13
CA THR A 74 0.61 -15.24 -11.04
C THR A 74 1.09 -13.89 -11.55
N MET A 75 1.66 -13.06 -10.68
CA MET A 75 2.21 -11.75 -11.06
C MET A 75 3.50 -11.88 -11.89
N GLU A 76 4.38 -12.85 -11.63
CA GLU A 76 5.56 -13.11 -12.48
C GLU A 76 5.13 -13.44 -13.92
N ALA A 77 4.19 -14.36 -14.08
CA ALA A 77 3.65 -14.73 -15.38
C ALA A 77 2.93 -13.55 -16.06
N HIS A 78 2.16 -12.76 -15.30
CA HIS A 78 1.46 -11.59 -15.82
C HIS A 78 2.42 -10.52 -16.35
N VAL A 79 3.40 -10.11 -15.54
CA VAL A 79 4.37 -9.06 -15.90
C VAL A 79 5.20 -9.50 -17.11
N GLY A 80 5.68 -10.75 -17.14
CA GLY A 80 6.37 -11.29 -18.30
C GLY A 80 5.50 -11.28 -19.55
N LYS A 81 4.22 -11.66 -19.44
CA LYS A 81 3.28 -11.64 -20.56
C LYS A 81 3.01 -10.21 -21.08
N VAL A 82 2.80 -9.24 -20.19
CA VAL A 82 2.51 -7.85 -20.59
C VAL A 82 3.72 -7.21 -21.28
N LEU A 83 4.91 -7.36 -20.72
CA LEU A 83 6.12 -6.67 -21.21
C LEU A 83 6.75 -7.35 -22.44
N CYS A 84 6.57 -8.67 -22.61
CA CYS A 84 7.16 -9.40 -23.74
C CYS A 84 6.19 -9.66 -24.90
N SER A 85 4.90 -9.34 -24.77
CA SER A 85 3.93 -9.57 -25.85
C SER A 85 4.09 -8.55 -26.98
N SER A 86 4.00 -9.02 -28.22
CA SER A 86 3.86 -8.17 -29.41
C SER A 86 2.41 -7.76 -29.70
N ALA A 87 1.43 -8.29 -28.95
CA ALA A 87 0.02 -7.96 -29.12
C ALA A 87 -0.29 -6.59 -28.51
N SER A 88 -1.32 -5.92 -29.04
CA SER A 88 -1.80 -4.65 -28.49
C SER A 88 -2.45 -4.83 -27.11
N ALA A 89 -3.01 -6.00 -26.82
CA ALA A 89 -3.60 -6.32 -25.52
C ALA A 89 -3.49 -7.81 -25.19
N VAL A 90 -3.46 -8.13 -23.90
CA VAL A 90 -3.43 -9.50 -23.38
C VAL A 90 -4.55 -9.76 -22.37
N LEU A 91 -4.96 -11.02 -22.29
CA LEU A 91 -5.92 -11.51 -21.29
C LEU A 91 -5.20 -11.82 -19.96
N PRO A 92 -5.54 -11.18 -18.82
CA PRO A 92 -5.03 -11.53 -17.49
C PRO A 92 -5.75 -12.79 -16.93
N GLY A 93 -5.75 -13.87 -17.70
CA GLY A 93 -6.62 -15.05 -17.44
C GLY A 93 -6.35 -15.75 -16.10
N ALA A 94 -5.10 -15.80 -15.64
CA ALA A 94 -4.77 -16.39 -14.33
C ALA A 94 -5.35 -15.57 -13.17
N VAL A 95 -5.20 -14.24 -13.21
CA VAL A 95 -5.77 -13.34 -12.19
C VAL A 95 -7.29 -13.45 -12.14
N LEU A 96 -7.95 -13.53 -13.29
CA LEU A 96 -9.41 -13.63 -13.36
C LEU A 96 -9.94 -14.98 -12.88
N ARG A 97 -9.23 -16.08 -13.19
CA ARG A 97 -9.60 -17.43 -12.75
C ARG A 97 -9.54 -17.55 -11.23
N ASP A 98 -8.51 -16.96 -10.62
CA ASP A 98 -8.21 -17.10 -9.20
C ASP A 98 -8.64 -15.89 -8.37
N LEU A 99 -9.55 -15.08 -8.90
CA LEU A 99 -9.98 -13.81 -8.32
C LEU A 99 -10.46 -13.93 -6.86
N LYS A 100 -11.18 -15.02 -6.55
CA LYS A 100 -11.67 -15.33 -5.19
C LYS A 100 -10.56 -15.61 -4.18
N PHE A 101 -9.38 -16.05 -4.62
CA PHE A 101 -8.23 -16.27 -3.74
C PHE A 101 -7.44 -14.98 -3.48
N ILE A 102 -7.64 -13.95 -4.32
CA ILE A 102 -7.11 -12.61 -4.11
C ILE A 102 -7.93 -11.90 -3.03
N GLY A 103 -9.25 -11.91 -3.17
CA GLY A 103 -10.22 -11.44 -2.18
C GLY A 103 -11.55 -12.18 -2.36
N GLU A 104 -12.15 -12.60 -1.25
CA GLU A 104 -13.36 -13.42 -1.23
C GLU A 104 -14.58 -12.64 -1.77
N GLU A 105 -14.53 -11.32 -1.66
CA GLU A 105 -15.55 -10.37 -2.11
C GLU A 105 -15.61 -10.19 -3.63
N PHE A 106 -14.56 -10.59 -4.36
CA PHE A 106 -14.49 -10.33 -5.80
C PHE A 106 -15.19 -11.40 -6.63
N GLU A 107 -16.12 -10.95 -7.47
CA GLU A 107 -16.84 -11.81 -8.41
C GLU A 107 -16.61 -11.35 -9.85
N TYR A 108 -16.44 -12.32 -10.75
CA TYR A 108 -16.27 -12.03 -12.16
C TYR A 108 -17.51 -11.33 -12.73
N GLY A 109 -17.30 -10.27 -13.51
CA GLY A 109 -18.37 -9.50 -14.15
C GLY A 109 -18.99 -8.41 -13.29
N ARG A 110 -18.62 -8.28 -12.01
CA ARG A 110 -19.07 -7.18 -11.14
C ARG A 110 -18.07 -6.04 -11.12
N GLN A 111 -18.59 -4.82 -11.02
CA GLN A 111 -17.76 -3.64 -10.87
C GLN A 111 -17.41 -3.46 -9.40
N GLU A 112 -16.12 -3.37 -9.10
CA GLU A 112 -15.61 -3.36 -7.73
C GLU A 112 -14.65 -2.19 -7.48
N ASN A 113 -14.24 -2.03 -6.22
CA ASN A 113 -13.30 -1.00 -5.81
C ASN A 113 -11.85 -1.39 -6.15
N ALA A 114 -11.21 -0.66 -7.08
CA ALA A 114 -9.82 -0.85 -7.45
C ALA A 114 -8.85 -0.75 -6.26
N TYR A 115 -9.15 0.11 -5.27
CA TYR A 115 -8.33 0.25 -4.08
C TYR A 115 -8.37 -1.01 -3.20
N GLU A 116 -9.54 -1.65 -3.07
CA GLU A 116 -9.61 -2.91 -2.33
C GLU A 116 -8.89 -4.03 -3.08
N PHE A 117 -9.06 -4.09 -4.40
CA PHE A 117 -8.34 -5.05 -5.24
C PHE A 117 -6.81 -4.90 -5.13
N LEU A 118 -6.30 -3.66 -5.07
CA LEU A 118 -4.88 -3.38 -4.80
C LEU A 118 -4.42 -3.95 -3.46
N ARG A 119 -5.17 -3.67 -2.37
CA ARG A 119 -4.83 -4.11 -1.02
C ARG A 119 -4.85 -5.62 -0.90
N CYS A 120 -5.89 -6.28 -1.43
CA CYS A 120 -6.02 -7.72 -1.49
C CYS A 120 -4.88 -8.36 -2.31
N THR A 121 -4.54 -7.77 -3.46
CA THR A 121 -3.40 -8.20 -4.30
C THR A 121 -2.07 -8.13 -3.56
N LEU A 122 -1.73 -6.99 -2.95
CA LEU A 122 -0.47 -6.82 -2.21
C LEU A 122 -0.40 -7.74 -0.98
N SER A 123 -1.52 -7.92 -0.29
CA SER A 123 -1.63 -8.84 0.84
C SER A 123 -1.41 -10.29 0.40
N ALA A 124 -2.03 -10.72 -0.71
CA ALA A 124 -1.82 -12.05 -1.28
C ALA A 124 -0.37 -12.27 -1.75
N MET A 125 0.25 -11.26 -2.38
CA MET A 125 1.66 -11.29 -2.75
C MET A 125 2.60 -11.39 -1.53
N HIS A 126 2.28 -10.64 -0.47
CA HIS A 126 3.04 -10.71 0.78
C HIS A 126 2.93 -12.10 1.42
N ARG A 127 1.71 -12.64 1.58
CA ARG A 127 1.49 -14.01 2.09
C ARG A 127 2.22 -15.06 1.27
N ALA A 128 2.20 -14.94 -0.06
CA ALA A 128 2.90 -15.84 -0.94
C ALA A 128 4.43 -15.82 -0.73
N CYS A 129 5.01 -14.69 -0.31
CA CYS A 129 6.44 -14.61 0.00
C CYS A 129 6.82 -15.22 1.35
N LEU A 130 5.86 -15.50 2.24
CA LEU A 130 6.16 -15.97 3.59
C LEU A 130 6.41 -17.48 3.66
N SER A 131 5.88 -18.31 2.76
CA SER A 131 6.21 -19.75 2.63
C SER A 131 6.49 -20.50 3.96
N GLY A 132 5.64 -20.35 4.98
CA GLY A 132 5.80 -20.99 6.30
C GLY A 132 6.65 -20.24 7.34
N HIS A 133 7.12 -19.03 7.05
CA HIS A 133 7.83 -18.14 7.96
C HIS A 133 6.87 -17.19 8.68
N HIS A 134 7.33 -16.58 9.78
CA HIS A 134 6.52 -15.65 10.58
C HIS A 134 6.18 -14.36 9.82
N GLU A 135 4.96 -13.84 10.01
CA GLU A 135 4.45 -12.59 9.39
C GLU A 135 5.33 -11.35 9.61
N GLN A 136 6.20 -11.39 10.62
CA GLN A 136 7.09 -10.30 10.96
C GLN A 136 8.23 -10.15 9.95
N GLU A 137 8.51 -11.14 9.10
CA GLU A 137 9.64 -11.10 8.18
C GLU A 137 9.45 -10.14 6.99
N THR A 138 10.58 -9.60 6.51
CA THR A 138 10.58 -8.55 5.47
C THR A 138 10.61 -9.14 4.05
N THR A 139 9.43 -9.36 3.48
CA THR A 139 9.27 -9.78 2.07
C THR A 139 9.61 -8.66 1.09
N ILE A 140 9.77 -8.99 -0.20
CA ILE A 140 9.99 -7.99 -1.25
C ILE A 140 8.88 -6.94 -1.29
N VAL A 141 7.61 -7.36 -1.15
CA VAL A 141 6.44 -6.45 -1.07
C VAL A 141 6.63 -5.44 0.06
N HIS A 142 6.99 -5.92 1.25
CA HIS A 142 7.25 -5.07 2.39
C HIS A 142 8.48 -4.16 2.19
N ARG A 143 9.50 -4.61 1.48
CA ARG A 143 10.67 -3.77 1.23
C ARG A 143 10.43 -2.66 0.20
N ILE A 144 9.45 -2.81 -0.67
CA ILE A 144 9.08 -1.82 -1.69
C ILE A 144 8.05 -0.84 -1.12
N PHE A 145 6.94 -1.36 -0.61
CA PHE A 145 5.74 -0.57 -0.30
C PHE A 145 5.56 -0.26 1.18
N ARG A 146 6.27 -0.93 2.10
CA ARG A 146 6.00 -0.74 3.53
C ARG A 146 6.65 0.52 4.07
N GLY A 147 5.83 1.39 4.62
CA GLY A 147 6.24 2.47 5.52
C GLY A 147 5.79 2.23 6.95
N PHE A 148 6.14 3.16 7.83
CA PHE A 148 5.67 3.17 9.22
C PHE A 148 5.12 4.54 9.57
N MET A 149 3.93 4.60 10.14
CA MET A 149 3.37 5.78 10.78
C MET A 149 3.74 5.79 12.26
N LYS A 150 4.08 6.96 12.81
CA LYS A 150 4.21 7.22 14.24
C LYS A 150 3.02 8.04 14.70
N SER A 151 2.28 7.51 15.65
CA SER A 151 1.22 8.20 16.37
C SER A 151 1.74 8.63 17.74
N ARG A 152 1.86 9.94 17.96
CA ARG A 152 2.24 10.53 19.24
C ARG A 152 1.03 11.10 19.95
N VAL A 153 0.76 10.60 21.15
CA VAL A 153 -0.27 11.15 22.05
C VAL A 153 0.41 11.94 23.17
N THR A 154 0.08 13.22 23.28
CA THR A 154 0.63 14.13 24.28
C THR A 154 -0.45 14.54 25.27
N CYS A 155 -0.25 14.24 26.55
CA CYS A 155 -1.14 14.70 27.62
C CYS A 155 -1.03 16.21 27.81
N LEU A 156 -2.12 16.95 27.71
CA LEU A 156 -2.10 18.40 27.88
C LEU A 156 -1.87 18.85 29.33
N ARG A 157 -2.08 17.97 30.30
CA ARG A 157 -1.90 18.29 31.73
C ARG A 157 -0.45 18.18 32.17
N CYS A 158 0.22 17.08 31.85
CA CYS A 158 1.56 16.78 32.36
C CYS A 158 2.62 16.70 31.25
N GLN A 159 2.26 16.99 30.00
CA GLN A 159 3.14 16.91 28.82
C GLN A 159 3.77 15.52 28.62
N GLY A 160 3.17 14.47 29.20
CA GLY A 160 3.60 13.09 29.00
C GLY A 160 3.27 12.62 27.58
N VAL A 161 4.24 12.01 26.91
CA VAL A 161 4.10 11.51 25.54
C VAL A 161 4.02 9.98 25.51
N VAL A 162 3.21 9.45 24.60
CA VAL A 162 3.12 8.03 24.27
C VAL A 162 3.19 7.90 22.76
N ASP A 163 4.22 7.23 22.27
CA ASP A 163 4.41 6.95 20.84
C ASP A 163 3.95 5.52 20.54
N SER A 164 3.23 5.33 19.44
CA SER A 164 2.91 4.03 18.86
C SER A 164 3.21 4.02 17.37
N TYR A 165 3.53 2.84 16.84
CA TYR A 165 3.99 2.67 15.46
C TYR A 165 3.10 1.68 14.72
N LYS A 166 2.69 2.02 13.51
CA LYS A 166 1.85 1.16 12.66
C LYS A 166 2.46 1.07 11.27
N ALA A 167 2.68 -0.15 10.79
CA ALA A 167 3.08 -0.38 9.40
C ALA A 167 1.91 -0.08 8.44
N PHE A 168 2.24 0.39 7.25
CA PHE A 168 1.29 0.58 6.16
C PHE A 168 1.92 0.18 4.83
N LEU A 169 1.12 -0.25 3.85
CA LEU A 169 1.55 -0.44 2.46
C LEU A 169 1.04 0.68 1.55
N ASP A 170 -0.03 1.34 1.99
CA ASP A 170 -0.76 2.38 1.31
C ASP A 170 -1.31 3.37 2.34
N VAL A 171 -1.66 4.58 1.91
CA VAL A 171 -2.28 5.59 2.75
C VAL A 171 -3.57 6.08 2.09
N SER A 172 -4.68 5.89 2.78
CA SER A 172 -5.98 6.46 2.41
C SER A 172 -6.06 7.91 2.89
N LEU A 173 -6.52 8.80 2.02
CA LEU A 173 -6.53 10.24 2.24
C LEU A 173 -7.95 10.78 2.11
N ASP A 174 -8.49 11.32 3.20
CA ASP A 174 -9.74 12.07 3.18
C ASP A 174 -9.51 13.40 2.48
N ILE A 175 -10.15 13.56 1.32
CA ILE A 175 -10.03 14.76 0.50
C ILE A 175 -11.20 15.72 0.71
N ARG A 176 -12.19 15.45 1.58
CA ARG A 176 -13.44 16.24 1.66
C ARG A 176 -13.20 17.73 1.89
N ALA A 177 -12.31 18.07 2.82
CA ALA A 177 -12.00 19.45 3.19
C ALA A 177 -10.84 20.07 2.39
N ALA A 178 -10.10 19.29 1.59
CA ALA A 178 -8.85 19.72 0.96
C ALA A 178 -8.94 19.82 -0.57
N SER A 179 -8.22 20.78 -1.16
CA SER A 179 -8.17 20.98 -2.63
C SER A 179 -6.85 20.48 -3.26
N SER A 180 -5.87 20.08 -2.46
CA SER A 180 -4.58 19.59 -2.93
C SER A 180 -4.03 18.47 -2.06
N LEU A 181 -3.13 17.66 -2.61
CA LEU A 181 -2.44 16.61 -1.86
C LEU A 181 -1.62 17.19 -0.70
N ILE A 182 -0.97 18.34 -0.93
CA ILE A 182 -0.19 19.06 0.08
C ILE A 182 -1.06 19.42 1.29
N THR A 183 -2.22 20.02 1.06
CA THR A 183 -3.14 20.42 2.14
C THR A 183 -3.67 19.23 2.93
N VAL A 184 -3.95 18.09 2.27
CA VAL A 184 -4.33 16.85 2.97
C VAL A 184 -3.20 16.33 3.86
N LEU A 185 -1.97 16.30 3.35
CA LEU A 185 -0.82 15.80 4.12
C LEU A 185 -0.50 16.69 5.32
N GLU A 186 -0.64 18.02 5.17
CA GLU A 186 -0.51 18.99 6.28
C GLU A 186 -1.57 18.74 7.36
N ASP A 187 -2.84 18.53 6.99
CA ASP A 187 -3.90 18.20 7.94
C ASP A 187 -3.66 16.85 8.63
N CYS A 188 -3.12 15.85 7.92
CA CYS A 188 -2.78 14.54 8.49
C CYS A 188 -1.76 14.65 9.63
N VAL A 189 -0.78 15.55 9.49
CA VAL A 189 0.29 15.73 10.49
C VAL A 189 -0.01 16.83 11.51
N THR A 190 -1.13 17.52 11.40
CA THR A 190 -1.55 18.52 12.38
C THR A 190 -2.04 17.83 13.66
N PRO A 191 -1.55 18.22 14.86
CA PRO A 191 -2.05 17.65 16.11
C PRO A 191 -3.54 17.92 16.31
N LYS A 192 -4.34 16.87 16.51
CA LYS A 192 -5.78 16.96 16.76
C LYS A 192 -6.08 16.59 18.22
N GLN A 193 -7.01 17.32 18.86
CA GLN A 193 -7.45 16.97 20.21
C GLN A 193 -8.23 15.65 20.17
N LEU A 194 -7.99 14.77 21.13
CA LEU A 194 -8.78 13.56 21.29
C LEU A 194 -10.14 13.92 21.89
N ASP A 195 -11.21 13.40 21.29
CA ASP A 195 -12.57 13.58 21.79
C ASP A 195 -12.70 13.04 23.21
N GLN A 196 -13.60 13.63 24.00
CA GLN A 196 -13.85 13.19 25.39
C GLN A 196 -14.26 11.71 25.51
N LYS A 197 -14.78 11.12 24.43
CA LYS A 197 -15.11 9.68 24.35
C LYS A 197 -13.87 8.80 24.22
N ASP A 198 -12.82 9.27 23.56
CA ASP A 198 -11.52 8.60 23.40
C ASP A 198 -10.60 8.90 24.60
N CYS A 199 -11.10 8.57 25.78
CA CYS A 199 -10.44 8.86 27.06
C CYS A 199 -9.00 8.31 27.13
N PHE A 200 -8.00 9.14 26.83
CA PHE A 200 -6.60 8.82 27.04
C PHE A 200 -6.32 8.71 28.55
N ARG A 201 -5.94 7.51 29.01
CA ARG A 201 -5.48 7.29 30.39
C ARG A 201 -3.98 7.58 30.46
N CYS A 202 -3.64 8.75 30.97
CA CYS A 202 -2.24 9.15 31.09
C CYS A 202 -1.52 8.26 32.12
N SER A 203 -0.42 7.62 31.71
CA SER A 203 0.39 6.75 32.56
C SER A 203 1.06 7.49 33.72
N LYS A 204 1.36 8.78 33.54
CA LYS A 204 1.91 9.69 34.57
C LYS A 204 0.83 10.23 35.51
N CYS A 205 -0.28 10.76 34.98
CA CYS A 205 -1.37 11.30 35.81
C CYS A 205 -2.24 10.22 36.47
N LYS A 206 -2.15 8.97 36.00
CA LYS A 206 -2.98 7.82 36.39
C LYS A 206 -4.50 8.02 36.23
N LYS A 207 -4.92 9.11 35.59
CA LYS A 207 -6.31 9.52 35.36
C LYS A 207 -6.55 9.81 33.87
N LYS A 208 -7.82 9.84 33.47
CA LYS A 208 -8.23 10.34 32.16
C LYS A 208 -7.87 11.82 32.07
N ALA A 209 -7.26 12.23 30.96
CA ALA A 209 -6.84 13.61 30.75
C ALA A 209 -7.00 13.99 29.28
N ALA A 210 -7.24 15.28 29.03
CA ALA A 210 -7.19 15.84 27.68
C ALA A 210 -5.80 15.59 27.07
N ALA A 211 -5.79 15.23 25.79
CA ALA A 211 -4.58 14.89 25.07
C ALA A 211 -4.73 15.24 23.58
N SER A 212 -3.62 15.61 22.95
CA SER A 212 -3.53 15.80 21.51
C SER A 212 -2.85 14.59 20.87
N LYS A 213 -3.33 14.16 19.70
CA LYS A 213 -2.73 13.11 18.88
C LYS A 213 -2.17 13.72 17.59
N LYS A 214 -0.89 13.44 17.31
CA LYS A 214 -0.22 13.78 16.05
C LYS A 214 0.17 12.48 15.35
N VAL A 215 -0.13 12.35 14.06
CA VAL A 215 0.32 11.20 13.25
C VAL A 215 1.33 11.71 12.23
N THR A 216 2.45 11.01 12.06
CA THR A 216 3.55 11.41 11.15
C THR A 216 4.12 10.19 10.46
N VAL A 217 4.76 10.38 9.31
CA VAL A 217 5.50 9.30 8.65
C VAL A 217 6.81 9.08 9.41
N HIS A 218 6.96 7.92 10.04
CA HIS A 218 8.20 7.57 10.74
C HIS A 218 9.28 7.06 9.78
N HIS A 219 8.87 6.17 8.87
CA HIS A 219 9.72 5.66 7.80
C HIS A 219 8.91 5.68 6.50
N ALA A 220 9.43 6.38 5.50
CA ALA A 220 8.83 6.40 4.18
C ALA A 220 9.09 5.08 3.44
N PRO A 221 8.12 4.55 2.68
CA PRO A 221 8.36 3.43 1.79
C PRO A 221 9.22 3.88 0.59
N ARG A 222 9.79 2.91 -0.14
CA ARG A 222 10.50 3.19 -1.40
C ARG A 222 9.53 3.56 -2.52
N VAL A 223 8.33 2.98 -2.50
CA VAL A 223 7.21 3.32 -3.37
C VAL A 223 6.01 3.65 -2.48
N LEU A 224 5.60 4.92 -2.46
CA LEU A 224 4.45 5.38 -1.70
C LEU A 224 3.18 5.29 -2.55
N MET A 225 2.17 4.59 -2.04
CA MET A 225 0.83 4.55 -2.64
C MET A 225 -0.13 5.41 -1.82
N LEU A 226 -0.75 6.39 -2.48
CA LEU A 226 -1.74 7.29 -1.90
C LEU A 226 -3.09 7.07 -2.59
N CYS A 227 -4.10 6.71 -1.81
CA CYS A 227 -5.47 6.58 -2.29
C CYS A 227 -6.30 7.78 -1.85
N LEU A 228 -6.85 8.52 -2.82
CA LEU A 228 -7.78 9.60 -2.54
C LEU A 228 -9.18 9.03 -2.32
N GLU A 229 -9.76 9.23 -1.14
CA GLU A 229 -11.10 8.73 -0.76
C GLU A 229 -12.20 9.49 -1.52
N ARG A 230 -12.40 9.14 -2.79
CA ARG A 230 -13.41 9.77 -3.65
C ARG A 230 -14.79 9.15 -3.52
N ALA A 231 -14.88 7.90 -3.09
CA ALA A 231 -16.17 7.24 -2.86
C ALA A 231 -16.66 7.61 -1.46
N ASP A 232 -17.64 8.51 -1.38
CA ASP A 232 -18.24 8.86 -0.09
C ASP A 232 -19.29 7.80 0.27
N GLN A 233 -18.91 6.87 1.15
CA GLN A 233 -19.79 5.81 1.62
C GLN A 233 -21.04 6.32 2.34
N ARG A 234 -21.04 7.57 2.85
CA ARG A 234 -22.19 8.15 3.55
C ARG A 234 -23.28 8.59 2.59
N THR A 235 -22.89 9.14 1.44
CA THR A 235 -23.82 9.68 0.45
C THR A 235 -24.00 8.74 -0.74
N GLY A 236 -23.12 7.74 -0.91
CA GLY A 236 -23.05 6.89 -2.09
C GLY A 236 -22.56 7.64 -3.34
N THR A 237 -22.03 8.85 -3.18
CA THR A 237 -21.64 9.72 -4.31
C THR A 237 -20.12 9.79 -4.48
N LYS A 238 -19.70 10.13 -5.69
CA LYS A 238 -18.29 10.35 -6.02
C LYS A 238 -17.91 11.81 -5.82
N ILE A 239 -16.93 12.07 -4.96
CA ILE A 239 -16.25 13.36 -4.85
C ILE A 239 -15.48 13.62 -6.14
N SER A 240 -16.08 14.44 -7.01
CA SER A 240 -15.57 14.73 -8.35
C SER A 240 -14.75 16.02 -8.43
N LYS A 241 -14.53 16.70 -7.29
CA LYS A 241 -13.72 17.91 -7.26
C LYS A 241 -12.28 17.64 -7.70
N PHE A 242 -11.68 18.65 -8.32
CA PHE A 242 -10.26 18.65 -8.62
C PHE A 242 -9.45 18.56 -7.33
N VAL A 243 -8.39 17.75 -7.36
CA VAL A 243 -7.40 17.67 -6.28
C VAL A 243 -6.04 17.82 -6.94
N GLU A 244 -5.39 18.93 -6.66
CA GLU A 244 -4.04 19.20 -7.18
C GLU A 244 -3.02 18.25 -6.54
N TYR A 245 -2.11 17.69 -7.32
CA TYR A 245 -0.98 16.92 -6.82
C TYR A 245 0.29 17.28 -7.62
N PRO A 246 1.43 17.46 -6.96
CA PRO A 246 2.67 17.82 -7.65
C PRO A 246 3.29 16.61 -8.34
N GLU A 247 4.11 16.86 -9.35
CA GLU A 247 4.98 15.83 -9.95
C GLU A 247 6.03 15.32 -8.95
N TYR A 248 6.55 16.22 -8.11
CA TYR A 248 7.53 15.91 -7.06
C TYR A 248 6.96 16.22 -5.68
N LEU A 249 6.98 15.24 -4.79
CA LEU A 249 6.49 15.37 -3.41
C LEU A 249 7.64 15.20 -2.42
N ASP A 250 7.93 16.26 -1.64
CA ASP A 250 8.85 16.17 -0.50
C ASP A 250 8.09 15.69 0.74
N LEU A 251 8.46 14.50 1.25
CA LEU A 251 7.83 13.95 2.45
C LEU A 251 8.43 14.47 3.76
N ARG A 252 9.61 15.12 3.74
CA ARG A 252 10.31 15.56 4.96
C ARG A 252 9.43 16.38 5.91
N PRO A 253 8.59 17.33 5.45
CA PRO A 253 7.71 18.10 6.34
C PRO A 253 6.67 17.26 7.10
N TYR A 254 6.34 16.08 6.58
CA TYR A 254 5.33 15.17 7.14
C TYR A 254 5.94 14.02 7.94
N MET A 255 7.27 13.97 8.03
CA MET A 255 7.99 12.92 8.75
C MET A 255 8.19 13.27 10.22
N SER A 256 8.35 12.23 11.06
CA SER A 256 8.71 12.42 12.46
C SER A 256 10.20 12.73 12.60
N ASP A 257 10.58 13.59 13.55
CA ASP A 257 11.98 13.74 13.95
C ASP A 257 12.53 12.36 14.37
N THR A 258 13.62 11.94 13.71
CA THR A 258 14.38 10.72 14.02
C THR A 258 15.51 11.02 14.98
#